data_AF-A0A925WWG2-F1
#
_entry.id   AF-A0A925WWG2-F1
#
_cell.length_a   1.000
_cell.length_b   1.000
_cell.length_c   1.000
_cell.angle_alpha   90.00
_cell.angle_beta   90.00
_cell.angle_gamma   90.00
#
_symmetry.space_group_name_H-M   'P 1'
#
loop_
_entity.id
_entity.type
_entity.pdbx_description
1 polymer ?
#
loop_
_entity_poly.entity_id
_entity_poly.type
_entity_poly.pdbx_seq_one_letter_code
_entity_poly.pdbx_strand_id
1 'polypeptide(L)'
;MLTTLLISMTLLLAQPATAPAADAKLDKAQFMAAVERFMNQPAMGADSETIGKFAQESEDCLVGLSPDVLTWRQHKPSYAQGPVLTTAFVAGNVKAQLDSGKNADDPYAGLLSAIKVYEKLRAADASIKVPELDEMIALEKKGELKAWAEKAAQGSK
;
A
#
# COMPACT_ATOMS: atom_id res chain seq x y z
N MET A 1 1.64 56.17 55.94
CA MET A 1 0.60 55.19 56.33
C MET A 1 -0.42 55.16 55.19
N LEU A 2 -0.82 54.08 54.53
CA LEU A 2 -0.55 52.64 54.64
C LEU A 2 -0.77 52.09 53.20
N THR A 3 0.17 51.30 52.70
CA THR A 3 0.21 50.71 51.34
C THR A 3 -0.79 49.56 51.23
N THR A 4 -1.58 49.46 50.15
CA THR A 4 -2.36 48.25 49.85
C THR A 4 -2.01 47.75 48.45
N LEU A 5 -1.27 46.64 48.43
CA LEU A 5 -0.79 45.92 47.25
C LEU A 5 -1.86 44.88 46.86
N LEU A 6 -2.47 45.00 45.69
CA LEU A 6 -3.40 44.01 45.14
C LEU A 6 -2.61 42.99 44.31
N ILE A 7 -2.49 41.77 44.85
CA ILE A 7 -1.89 40.63 44.17
C ILE A 7 -2.97 40.03 43.25
N SER A 8 -2.84 40.24 41.94
CA SER A 8 -3.60 39.50 40.93
C SER A 8 -3.09 38.07 40.87
N MET A 9 -3.83 37.15 41.49
CA MET A 9 -3.59 35.72 41.40
C MET A 9 -4.22 35.20 40.11
N THR A 10 -3.43 35.16 39.04
CA THR A 10 -3.82 34.56 37.76
C THR A 10 -3.88 33.04 37.93
N LEU A 11 -5.08 32.49 37.96
CA LEU A 11 -5.30 31.04 37.99
C LEU A 11 -4.96 30.48 36.60
N LEU A 12 -3.76 29.96 36.45
CA LEU A 12 -3.31 29.27 35.24
C LEU A 12 -4.01 27.90 35.19
N LEU A 13 -5.13 27.81 34.47
CA LEU A 13 -5.79 26.53 34.19
C LEU A 13 -4.84 25.71 33.29
N ALA A 14 -4.19 24.71 33.88
CA ALA A 14 -3.45 23.70 33.13
C ALA A 14 -4.45 22.96 32.24
N GLN A 15 -4.38 23.18 30.92
CA GLN A 15 -5.09 22.33 29.97
C GLN A 15 -4.47 20.93 30.04
N PRO A 16 -5.28 19.86 30.16
CA PRO A 16 -4.75 18.51 30.02
C PRO A 16 -4.21 18.36 28.60
N ALA A 17 -2.89 18.15 28.49
CA ALA A 17 -2.28 17.77 27.23
C ALA A 17 -2.84 16.39 26.85
N THR A 18 -3.79 16.34 25.91
CA THR A 18 -4.10 15.10 25.19
C THR A 18 -2.83 14.66 24.50
N ALA A 19 -2.17 13.65 25.07
CA ALA A 19 -1.07 12.97 24.43
C ALA A 19 -1.55 12.48 23.04
N PRO A 20 -0.77 12.66 21.96
CA PRO A 20 -1.12 12.08 20.67
C PRO A 20 -1.22 10.57 20.85
N ALA A 21 -2.36 10.00 20.44
CA ALA A 21 -2.58 8.56 20.41
C ALA A 21 -1.60 7.94 19.40
N ALA A 22 -0.41 7.55 19.88
CA ALA A 22 0.66 7.01 19.07
C ALA A 22 0.36 5.59 18.52
N ASP A 23 -0.72 4.95 19.00
CA ASP A 23 -1.01 3.53 18.74
C ASP A 23 -2.38 3.29 18.07
N ALA A 24 -2.98 4.30 17.43
CA ALA A 24 -4.20 4.06 16.67
C ALA A 24 -3.91 3.15 15.47
N LYS A 25 -4.49 1.94 15.48
CA LYS A 25 -4.46 0.99 14.35
C LYS A 25 -4.99 1.70 13.10
N LEU A 26 -4.25 1.60 12.00
CA LEU A 26 -4.68 2.21 10.73
C LEU A 26 -6.05 1.66 10.33
N ASP A 27 -7.00 2.55 10.04
CA ASP A 27 -8.34 2.16 9.62
C ASP A 27 -8.46 2.01 8.09
N LYS A 28 -9.58 1.42 7.64
CA LYS A 28 -9.90 1.22 6.23
C LYS A 28 -9.93 2.53 5.44
N ALA A 29 -10.39 3.63 6.03
CA ALA A 29 -10.50 4.91 5.33
C ALA A 29 -9.12 5.52 5.04
N GLN A 30 -8.22 5.46 6.03
CA GLN A 30 -6.82 5.87 5.90
C GLN A 30 -6.09 5.05 4.84
N PHE A 31 -6.30 3.73 4.83
CA PHE A 31 -5.77 2.85 3.79
C PHE A 31 -6.28 3.24 2.40
N MET A 32 -7.60 3.37 2.22
CA MET A 32 -8.18 3.69 0.91
C MET A 32 -7.71 5.05 0.38
N ALA A 33 -7.58 6.05 1.25
CA ALA A 33 -7.04 7.36 0.88
C ALA A 33 -5.56 7.29 0.48
N ALA A 34 -4.74 6.49 1.18
CA ALA A 34 -3.35 6.25 0.81
C ALA A 34 -3.23 5.51 -0.53
N VAL A 35 -4.06 4.49 -0.78
CA VAL A 35 -4.13 3.80 -2.07
C VAL A 35 -4.48 4.77 -3.18
N GLU A 36 -5.49 5.62 -3.01
CA GLU A 36 -5.88 6.59 -4.04
C GLU A 36 -4.72 7.54 -4.40
N ARG A 37 -4.07 8.15 -3.39
CA ARG A 37 -2.93 9.04 -3.61
C ARG A 37 -1.75 8.31 -4.25
N PHE A 38 -1.40 7.12 -3.75
CA PHE A 38 -0.32 6.30 -4.30
C PHE A 38 -0.58 5.93 -5.77
N MET A 39 -1.80 5.49 -6.12
CA MET A 39 -2.13 5.15 -7.51
C MET A 39 -2.11 6.39 -8.41
N ASN A 40 -2.41 7.57 -7.86
CA ASN A 40 -2.34 8.85 -8.56
C ASN A 40 -0.92 9.40 -8.71
N GLN A 41 0.01 9.10 -7.81
CA GLN A 41 1.43 9.47 -7.91
C GLN A 41 2.32 8.36 -7.33
N PRO A 42 2.59 7.28 -8.10
CA PRO A 42 3.29 6.12 -7.56
C PRO A 42 4.73 6.44 -7.21
N ALA A 43 5.03 6.39 -5.91
CA ALA A 43 6.36 6.59 -5.37
C ALA A 43 6.45 5.91 -3.99
N MET A 44 7.66 5.59 -3.56
CA MET A 44 7.90 5.22 -2.17
C MET A 44 7.78 6.48 -1.29
N GLY A 45 7.26 6.32 -0.08
CA GLY A 45 6.99 7.38 0.89
C GLY A 45 5.78 7.07 1.77
N ALA A 46 5.20 8.10 2.40
CA ALA A 46 4.16 7.96 3.43
C ALA A 46 2.95 7.10 3.00
N ASP A 47 2.48 7.24 1.75
CA ASP A 47 1.34 6.43 1.28
C ASP A 47 1.73 4.95 1.10
N SER A 48 2.92 4.67 0.56
CA SER A 48 3.42 3.29 0.45
C SER A 48 3.66 2.63 1.81
N GLU A 49 4.12 3.41 2.80
CA GLU A 49 4.30 2.97 4.18
C GLU A 49 2.96 2.69 4.84
N THR A 50 1.96 3.54 4.63
CA THR A 50 0.59 3.34 5.13
C THR A 50 -0.02 2.06 4.55
N ILE A 51 0.14 1.83 3.24
CA ILE A 51 -0.33 0.61 2.56
C ILE A 51 0.35 -0.63 3.15
N GLY A 52 1.67 -0.60 3.28
CA GLY A 52 2.44 -1.73 3.82
C GLY A 52 2.09 -2.03 5.27
N LYS A 53 2.01 -0.99 6.12
CA LYS A 53 1.66 -1.13 7.54
C LYS A 53 0.25 -1.68 7.72
N PHE A 54 -0.73 -1.15 6.97
CA PHE A 54 -2.10 -1.68 7.03
C PHE A 54 -2.13 -3.16 6.62
N ALA A 55 -1.47 -3.54 5.52
CA ALA A 55 -1.44 -4.92 5.06
C ALA A 55 -0.77 -5.88 6.06
N GLN A 56 0.17 -5.38 6.87
CA GLN A 56 0.88 -6.18 7.88
C GLN A 56 0.12 -6.30 9.21
N GLU A 57 -0.58 -5.25 9.62
CA GLU A 57 -1.22 -5.17 10.95
C GLU A 57 -2.73 -5.47 10.93
N SER A 58 -3.36 -5.39 9.77
CA SER A 58 -4.78 -5.67 9.63
C SER A 58 -5.05 -7.17 9.69
N GLU A 59 -6.04 -7.55 10.50
CA GLU A 59 -6.55 -8.93 10.54
C GLU A 59 -7.64 -9.14 9.49
N ASP A 60 -8.05 -8.08 8.78
CA ASP A 60 -9.13 -8.10 7.79
C ASP A 60 -8.64 -8.46 6.38
N CYS A 61 -7.32 -8.64 6.20
CA CYS A 61 -6.74 -9.00 4.92
C CYS A 61 -5.59 -9.99 5.05
N LEU A 62 -5.40 -10.80 4.01
CA LEU A 62 -4.29 -11.74 3.87
C LEU A 62 -3.59 -11.48 2.54
N VAL A 63 -2.28 -11.20 2.56
CA VAL A 63 -1.53 -10.94 1.33
C VAL A 63 -0.39 -11.95 1.18
N GLY A 64 -0.48 -12.78 0.15
CA GLY A 64 0.59 -13.69 -0.25
C GLY A 64 1.65 -12.98 -1.08
N LEU A 65 2.89 -12.91 -0.59
CA LEU A 65 4.04 -12.40 -1.36
C LEU A 65 4.83 -13.56 -2.00
N SER A 66 4.13 -14.39 -2.77
CA SER A 66 4.72 -15.51 -3.50
C SER A 66 5.78 -15.02 -4.50
N PRO A 67 6.99 -15.62 -4.53
CA PRO A 67 7.98 -15.34 -5.57
C PRO A 67 7.46 -15.64 -6.98
N ASP A 68 6.64 -16.68 -7.13
CA ASP A 68 6.09 -17.12 -8.42
C ASP A 68 5.03 -16.15 -8.95
N VAL A 69 4.33 -15.44 -8.06
CA VAL A 69 3.43 -14.34 -8.43
C VAL A 69 4.23 -13.05 -8.69
N LEU A 70 5.16 -12.73 -7.79
CA LEU A 70 5.98 -11.50 -7.84
C LEU A 70 7.30 -11.75 -8.58
N THR A 71 7.22 -12.31 -9.78
CA THR A 71 8.40 -12.78 -10.54
C THR A 71 9.47 -11.71 -10.73
N TRP A 72 9.07 -10.44 -10.90
CA TRP A 72 10.00 -9.31 -11.02
C TRP A 72 10.92 -9.12 -9.79
N ARG A 73 10.52 -9.59 -8.60
CA ARG A 73 11.38 -9.53 -7.40
C ARG A 73 12.56 -10.49 -7.46
N GLN A 74 12.48 -11.50 -8.32
CA GLN A 74 13.53 -12.50 -8.48
C GLN A 74 14.67 -11.98 -9.37
N HIS A 75 14.43 -10.95 -10.18
CA HIS A 75 15.42 -10.39 -11.10
C HIS A 75 16.65 -9.81 -10.38
N LYS A 76 17.83 -10.00 -10.99
CA LYS A 76 19.15 -9.53 -10.51
C LYS A 76 19.96 -8.88 -11.66
N PRO A 77 20.47 -7.64 -11.48
CA PRO A 77 20.28 -6.76 -10.32
C PRO A 77 18.79 -6.36 -10.18
N SER A 78 18.33 -6.09 -8.96
CA SER A 78 16.90 -5.81 -8.76
C SER A 78 16.47 -4.50 -9.43
N TYR A 79 15.27 -4.48 -10.00
CA TYR A 79 14.71 -3.29 -10.63
C TYR A 79 14.53 -2.16 -9.62
N ALA A 80 14.89 -0.93 -9.99
CA ALA A 80 14.72 0.24 -9.16
C ALA A 80 13.24 0.48 -8.76
N GLN A 81 12.32 0.11 -9.66
CA GLN A 81 10.86 0.24 -9.48
C GLN A 81 10.25 -0.92 -8.69
N GLY A 82 11.02 -1.97 -8.37
CA GLY A 82 10.53 -3.18 -7.70
C GLY A 82 9.73 -2.93 -6.42
N PRO A 83 10.18 -2.05 -5.51
CA PRO A 83 9.43 -1.68 -4.31
C PRO A 83 8.06 -1.06 -4.64
N VAL A 84 8.02 -0.08 -5.54
CA VAL A 84 6.77 0.60 -5.96
C VAL A 84 5.80 -0.39 -6.60
N LEU A 85 6.27 -1.29 -7.45
CA LEU A 85 5.44 -2.34 -8.07
C LEU A 85 4.90 -3.33 -7.04
N THR A 86 5.71 -3.68 -6.02
CA THR A 86 5.29 -4.56 -4.94
C THR A 86 4.23 -3.89 -4.05
N THR A 87 4.40 -2.60 -3.72
CA THR A 87 3.38 -1.82 -3.01
C THR A 87 2.08 -1.74 -3.81
N ALA A 88 2.16 -1.53 -5.13
CA ALA A 88 0.98 -1.52 -5.99
C ALA A 88 0.24 -2.86 -5.98
N PHE A 89 0.97 -3.98 -5.98
CA PHE A 89 0.40 -5.31 -5.82
C PHE A 89 -0.35 -5.45 -4.49
N VAL A 90 0.29 -5.07 -3.37
CA VAL A 90 -0.33 -5.12 -2.04
C VAL A 90 -1.59 -4.25 -1.99
N ALA A 91 -1.51 -3.03 -2.52
CA ALA A 91 -2.63 -2.08 -2.55
C ALA A 91 -3.86 -2.67 -3.27
N GLY A 92 -3.66 -3.25 -4.46
CA GLY A 92 -4.73 -3.86 -5.24
C GLY A 92 -5.37 -5.05 -4.55
N ASN A 93 -4.53 -5.93 -4.01
CA ASN A 93 -4.97 -7.15 -3.34
C ASN A 93 -5.80 -6.83 -2.08
N VAL A 94 -5.27 -6.01 -1.19
CA VAL A 94 -5.98 -5.61 0.05
C VAL A 94 -7.26 -4.84 -0.28
N LYS A 95 -7.23 -3.93 -1.26
CA LYS A 95 -8.43 -3.20 -1.68
C LYS A 95 -9.55 -4.14 -2.12
N ALA A 96 -9.25 -5.17 -2.91
CA ALA A 96 -10.24 -6.15 -3.37
C ALA A 96 -10.88 -6.92 -2.21
N GLN A 97 -10.09 -7.29 -1.20
CA GLN A 97 -10.59 -7.94 0.02
C GLN A 97 -11.53 -7.02 0.81
N LEU A 98 -11.12 -5.77 1.01
CA LEU A 98 -11.92 -4.78 1.75
C LEU A 98 -13.22 -4.40 1.04
N ASP A 99 -13.22 -4.35 -0.30
CA ASP A 99 -14.42 -4.04 -1.09
C ASP A 99 -15.39 -5.23 -1.14
N SER A 100 -14.87 -6.46 -1.20
CA SER A 100 -15.69 -7.68 -1.23
C SER A 100 -16.15 -8.16 0.15
N GLY A 101 -15.52 -7.66 1.23
CA GLY A 101 -15.72 -8.15 2.60
C GLY A 101 -15.17 -9.57 2.83
N LYS A 102 -14.33 -10.08 1.93
CA LYS A 102 -13.73 -11.41 2.01
C LYS A 102 -12.26 -11.29 2.36
N ASN A 103 -11.89 -11.81 3.52
CA ASN A 103 -10.50 -11.95 3.93
C ASN A 103 -9.87 -13.18 3.25
N ALA A 104 -9.48 -13.02 1.99
CA ALA A 104 -8.84 -14.05 1.19
C ALA A 104 -7.91 -13.39 0.17
N ASP A 105 -6.67 -13.87 0.09
CA ASP A 105 -5.66 -13.36 -0.85
C ASP A 105 -6.20 -13.28 -2.28
N ASP A 106 -6.03 -12.12 -2.93
CA ASP A 106 -6.43 -11.87 -4.32
C ASP A 106 -5.21 -11.43 -5.14
N PRO A 107 -4.34 -12.39 -5.55
CA PRO A 107 -3.15 -12.08 -6.33
C PRO A 107 -3.49 -11.48 -7.69
N TYR A 108 -4.64 -11.82 -8.27
CA TYR A 108 -5.07 -11.26 -9.55
C TYR A 108 -5.34 -9.75 -9.43
N ALA A 109 -6.10 -9.31 -8.43
CA ALA A 109 -6.36 -7.89 -8.18
C ALA A 109 -5.06 -7.11 -7.88
N GLY A 110 -4.12 -7.75 -7.17
CA GLY A 110 -2.78 -7.19 -6.95
C GLY A 110 -2.02 -6.99 -8.26
N LEU A 111 -1.96 -8.00 -9.13
CA LEU A 111 -1.27 -7.92 -10.42
C LEU A 111 -1.86 -6.83 -11.32
N LEU A 112 -3.19 -6.70 -11.38
CA LEU A 112 -3.83 -5.62 -12.14
C LEU A 112 -3.38 -4.23 -11.66
N SER A 113 -3.22 -4.05 -10.34
CA SER A 113 -2.76 -2.79 -9.78
C SER A 113 -1.27 -2.54 -10.07
N ALA A 114 -0.43 -3.58 -9.99
CA ALA A 114 0.97 -3.50 -10.39
C ALA A 114 1.14 -3.16 -11.87
N ILE A 115 0.37 -3.79 -12.76
CA ILE A 115 0.32 -3.48 -14.20
C ILE A 115 -0.04 -2.01 -14.42
N LYS A 116 -1.11 -1.53 -13.79
CA LYS A 116 -1.56 -0.13 -13.93
C LYS A 116 -0.47 0.86 -13.51
N VAL A 117 0.23 0.59 -12.41
CA VAL A 117 1.35 1.42 -11.96
C VAL A 117 2.53 1.33 -12.94
N TYR A 118 2.86 0.14 -13.43
CA TYR A 118 3.92 -0.07 -14.41
C TYR A 118 3.69 0.71 -15.70
N GLU A 119 2.48 0.64 -16.27
CA GLU A 119 2.09 1.39 -17.47
C GLU A 119 2.24 2.90 -17.26
N LYS A 120 1.87 3.39 -16.08
CA LYS A 120 2.02 4.80 -15.71
C LYS A 120 3.48 5.23 -15.57
N LEU A 121 4.32 4.42 -14.93
CA LEU A 121 5.75 4.67 -14.83
C LEU A 121 6.38 4.72 -16.22
N ARG A 122 6.00 3.79 -17.11
CA ARG A 122 6.46 3.76 -18.50
C ARG A 122 6.00 4.94 -19.35
N ALA A 123 4.80 5.45 -19.10
CA ALA A 123 4.30 6.64 -19.78
C ALA A 123 5.11 7.88 -19.39
N ALA A 124 5.61 7.94 -18.15
CA ALA A 124 6.49 9.02 -17.68
C ALA A 124 7.96 8.85 -18.14
N ASP A 125 8.45 7.61 -18.18
CA ASP A 125 9.80 7.27 -18.65
C ASP A 125 9.78 5.96 -19.44
N ALA A 126 9.92 6.08 -20.76
CA ALA A 126 9.87 4.94 -21.67
C ALA A 126 11.05 3.96 -21.51
N SER A 127 12.13 4.36 -20.82
CA SER A 127 13.30 3.51 -20.55
C SER A 127 13.03 2.45 -19.48
N ILE A 128 11.99 2.63 -18.67
CA ILE A 128 11.58 1.65 -17.66
C ILE A 128 11.08 0.38 -18.35
N LYS A 129 11.81 -0.73 -18.17
CA LYS A 129 11.47 -2.06 -18.68
C LYS A 129 11.47 -3.06 -17.54
N VAL A 130 10.37 -3.79 -17.41
CA VAL A 130 10.21 -4.91 -16.47
C VAL A 130 9.50 -6.01 -17.27
N PRO A 131 10.26 -6.83 -18.03
CA PRO A 131 9.70 -7.81 -18.96
C PRO A 131 8.65 -8.73 -18.35
N GLU A 132 8.79 -9.07 -17.07
CA GLU A 132 7.82 -9.87 -16.34
C GLU A 132 6.43 -9.22 -16.30
N LEU A 133 6.35 -7.89 -16.20
CA LEU A 133 5.08 -7.15 -16.24
C LEU A 133 4.57 -7.01 -17.68
N ASP A 134 5.45 -6.94 -18.68
CA ASP A 134 5.05 -6.99 -20.09
C ASP A 134 4.37 -8.34 -20.44
N GLU A 135 4.88 -9.45 -19.91
CA GLU A 135 4.27 -10.77 -20.04
C GLU A 135 2.90 -10.83 -19.34
N MET A 136 2.78 -10.27 -18.13
CA MET A 136 1.50 -10.20 -17.42
C MET A 136 0.46 -9.34 -18.15
N ILE A 137 0.87 -8.23 -18.77
CA ILE A 137 0.00 -7.43 -19.66
C ILE A 137 -0.48 -8.27 -20.85
N ALA A 138 0.41 -9.08 -21.44
CA ALA A 138 0.05 -9.95 -22.56
C ALA A 138 -0.94 -11.05 -22.13
N LEU A 139 -0.76 -11.63 -20.94
CA LEU A 139 -1.71 -12.59 -20.35
C LEU A 139 -3.07 -11.95 -20.08
N GLU A 140 -3.10 -10.73 -19.54
CA GLU A 140 -4.35 -10.02 -19.26
C GLU A 140 -5.12 -9.74 -20.56
N LYS A 141 -4.43 -9.32 -21.62
CA LYS A 141 -5.04 -9.10 -22.94
C LYS A 141 -5.65 -10.36 -23.55
N LYS A 142 -5.18 -11.54 -23.15
CA LYS A 142 -5.73 -12.85 -23.55
C LYS A 142 -6.82 -13.36 -22.61
N GLY A 143 -7.06 -12.68 -21.48
CA GLY A 143 -7.95 -13.17 -20.41
C GLY A 143 -7.37 -14.33 -19.60
N GLU A 144 -6.06 -14.55 -19.66
CA GLU A 144 -5.37 -15.69 -19.06
C GLU A 144 -4.69 -15.36 -17.71
N LEU A 145 -4.51 -14.08 -17.39
CA LEU A 145 -3.75 -13.62 -16.22
C LEU A 145 -4.32 -14.17 -14.91
N LYS A 146 -5.65 -14.20 -14.75
CA LYS A 146 -6.29 -14.68 -13.53
C LYS A 146 -5.95 -16.14 -13.24
N ALA A 147 -6.15 -17.01 -14.22
CA ALA A 147 -5.85 -18.44 -14.09
C ALA A 147 -4.36 -18.69 -13.85
N TRP A 148 -3.50 -17.90 -14.50
CA TRP A 148 -2.06 -17.91 -14.25
C TRP A 148 -1.72 -17.53 -12.80
N ALA A 149 -2.30 -16.44 -12.29
CA ALA A 149 -2.04 -15.92 -10.95
C ALA A 149 -2.47 -16.91 -9.86
N GLU A 150 -3.65 -17.51 -10.01
CA GLU A 150 -4.15 -18.55 -9.10
C GLU A 150 -3.23 -19.77 -9.06
N LYS A 151 -2.74 -20.22 -10.23
CA LYS A 151 -1.79 -21.32 -10.32
C LYS A 151 -0.44 -20.97 -9.69
N ALA A 152 0.09 -19.78 -9.96
CA ALA A 152 1.35 -19.30 -9.40
C ALA A 152 1.30 -19.21 -7.87
N ALA A 153 0.19 -18.69 -7.32
CA ALA A 153 0.00 -18.59 -5.87
C ALA A 153 -0.07 -19.95 -5.17
N GLN A 154 -0.55 -21.00 -5.85
CA GLN A 154 -0.61 -22.37 -5.30
C GLN A 154 0.73 -23.10 -5.34
N GLY A 155 1.64 -22.71 -6.24
CA GLY A 155 2.94 -23.37 -6.45
C GLY A 155 3.98 -23.09 -5.36
N SER A 156 3.79 -22.04 -4.56
CA SER A 156 4.76 -21.60 -3.54
C SER A 156 4.64 -22.31 -2.18
N LYS A 157 4.20 -23.58 -2.17
CA LYS A 157 4.13 -24.40 -0.96
C LYS A 157 5.47 -25.04 -0.60
#